data_AF-A0A7C1HNN9-F1
#
_entry.id   AF-A0A7C1HNN9-F1
#
_cell.length_a   1.000
_cell.length_b   1.000
_cell.length_c   1.000
_cell.angle_alpha   90.00
_cell.angle_beta   90.00
_cell.angle_gamma   90.00
#
_symmetry.space_group_name_H-M   'P 1'
#
loop_
_entity.id
_entity.type
_entity.pdbx_description
1 polymer ?
#
loop_
_entity_poly.entity_id
_entity_poly.type
_entity_poly.pdbx_seq_one_letter_code
_entity_poly.pdbx_strand_id
1 'polypeptide(L)' 'AYQRTGQPCFECGTPIARIVVGRRGTHYCPKCQKVK' A
#
# COMPACT_ATOMS: atom_id res chain seq x y z
N ALA A 1 -10.11 5.27 -5.23
CA ALA A 1 -10.28 3.84 -5.48
C ALA A 1 -10.04 3.07 -4.18
N TYR A 2 -11.12 2.65 -3.52
CA TYR A 2 -11.01 1.76 -2.35
C TYR A 2 -10.53 0.37 -2.81
N GLN A 3 -9.79 -0.35 -1.95
CA GLN A 3 -9.31 -1.74 -2.18
C GLN A 3 -8.21 -1.90 -3.26
N ARG A 4 -7.09 -1.19 -3.12
CA ARG A 4 -5.94 -1.37 -4.03
C ARG A 4 -5.03 -2.55 -3.67
N THR A 5 -5.38 -3.37 -2.67
CA THR A 5 -4.54 -4.51 -2.26
C THR A 5 -4.27 -5.43 -3.44
N GLY A 6 -3.00 -5.72 -3.71
CA GLY A 6 -2.58 -6.54 -4.84
C GLY A 6 -2.50 -5.82 -6.20
N GLN A 7 -3.02 -4.59 -6.31
CA GLN A 7 -2.86 -3.79 -7.54
C GLN A 7 -1.44 -3.25 -7.66
N PRO A 8 -0.93 -3.07 -8.90
CA PRO A 8 0.37 -2.47 -9.11
C PRO A 8 0.40 -1.01 -8.62
N CYS A 9 1.48 -0.66 -7.93
CA CYS A 9 1.81 0.73 -7.62
C CYS A 9 1.97 1.53 -8.92
N PHE A 10 1.42 2.75 -8.97
CA PHE A 10 1.48 3.59 -10.17
C PHE A 10 2.88 4.09 -10.50
N GLU A 11 3.80 4.12 -9.52
CA GLU A 11 5.17 4.59 -9.72
C GLU A 11 6.14 3.46 -10.03
N CYS A 12 6.03 2.33 -9.30
CA CYS A 12 7.05 1.27 -9.35
C CYS A 12 6.51 -0.11 -9.73
N GLY A 13 5.21 -0.25 -9.99
CA GLY A 13 4.57 -1.52 -10.32
C GLY A 13 4.47 -2.55 -9.17
N THR A 14 5.07 -2.28 -8.01
CA THR A 14 5.04 -3.21 -6.87
C THR A 14 3.61 -3.37 -6.35
N PRO A 15 3.14 -4.59 -6.06
CA PRO A 15 1.81 -4.80 -5.50
C PRO A 15 1.60 -4.02 -4.20
N ILE A 16 0.51 -3.27 -4.13
CA ILE A 16 0.14 -2.49 -2.93
C ILE A 16 -0.25 -3.44 -1.81
N ALA A 17 0.36 -3.23 -0.64
CA ALA A 17 0.07 -3.96 0.58
C ALA A 17 -0.99 -3.23 1.41
N ARG A 18 -1.65 -3.97 2.31
CA ARG A 18 -2.60 -3.40 3.28
C ARG A 18 -2.08 -3.68 4.69
N ILE A 19 -1.99 -2.64 5.50
CA ILE A 19 -1.67 -2.71 6.94
C ILE A 19 -2.79 -2.10 7.76
N VAL A 20 -2.84 -2.42 9.04
CA VAL A 20 -3.76 -1.80 9.99
C VAL A 20 -2.96 -0.86 10.88
N VAL A 21 -3.25 0.44 10.81
CA VAL A 21 -2.64 1.46 11.66
C VAL A 21 -3.72 2.06 12.55
N GLY A 22 -3.61 1.88 13.87
CA GLY A 22 -4.57 2.45 14.82
C GLY A 22 -6.03 2.10 14.51
N ARG A 23 -6.30 0.85 14.12
CA ARG A 23 -7.62 0.33 13.68
C ARG A 23 -8.12 0.81 12.31
N ARG A 24 -7.33 1.56 11.54
CA ARG A 24 -7.65 1.93 10.15
C ARG A 24 -6.86 1.06 9.17
N GLY A 25 -7.54 0.49 8.18
CA GLY A 25 -6.89 -0.25 7.10
C GLY A 25 -6.28 0.71 6.09
N THR A 26 -4.95 0.76 6.01
CA THR A 26 -4.19 1.64 5.11
C THR A 26 -3.60 0.82 3.97
N HIS A 27 -3.77 1.31 2.75
CA HIS A 27 -3.11 0.77 1.56
C HIS A 27 -1.82 1.55 1.31
N TYR A 28 -0.70 0.85 1.20
CA TYR A 28 0.60 1.49 1.03
C TYR A 28 1.51 0.66 0.11
N CYS A 29 2.46 1.34 -0.53
CA CYS A 29 3.48 0.68 -1.35
C CYS A 29 4.69 0.33 -0.47
N PRO A 30 5.02 -0.95 -0.23
CA PRO A 30 6.15 -1.32 0.62
C PRO A 30 7.52 -0.90 0.05
N LYS A 31 7.59 -0.64 -1.27
CA LYS A 31 8.82 -0.21 -1.95
C LYS A 31 9.00 1.30 -1.97
N CYS A 32 7.95 2.06 -2.33
CA CYS A 32 7.99 3.52 -2.41
C CYS A 32 7.81 4.18 -1.04
N GLN A 33 6.87 3.69 -0.22
CA GLN A 33 6.57 4.22 1.10
C GLN A 33 7.33 3.42 2.16
N LYS A 34 8.66 3.56 2.15
CA LYS A 34 9.51 3.05 3.24
C LYS A 34 9.25 3.87 4.50
N VAL A 35 8.65 3.24 5.50
CA VAL A 35 8.62 3.78 6.85
C VAL A 35 10.06 3.73 7.34
N LYS A 36 10.68 4.90 7.56
CA LYS A 36 11.96 4.98 8.26
C LYS A 36 11.77 4.61 9.73
#